data_AF-A0A0B6Z1I6-F1
#
_entry.id   AF-A0A0B6Z1I6-F1
#
_cell.length_a   1.000
_cell.length_b   1.000
_cell.length_c   1.000
_cell.angle_alpha   90.00
_cell.angle_beta   90.00
_cell.angle_gamma   90.00
#
_symmetry.space_group_name_H-M   'P 1'
#
loop_
_entity.id
_entity.type
_entity.pdbx_description
1 polymer ?
#
loop_
_entity_poly.entity_id
_entity_poly.type
_entity_poly.pdbx_seq_one_letter_code
_entity_poly.pdbx_strand_id
1 'polypeptide(L)'
;TQAPLSNTAVDFWQMVWEGKVDVIAMLTPFQELGKSKCYVYWPQEAGVQSKQTYGEYEVELQFTDDSLCYLTSRIILRRGGQEHLVWHLQYTDWPDHGCPEDMYGFL
;
A
#
# COMPACT_ATOMS: atom_id res chain seq x y z
N THR A 1 -3.63 4.41 10.85
CA THR A 1 -4.20 5.52 10.06
C THR A 1 -5.46 5.06 9.37
N GLN A 2 -6.36 5.96 8.96
CA GLN A 2 -7.42 5.63 8.02
C GLN A 2 -6.83 5.26 6.64
N ALA A 3 -7.61 4.57 5.81
CA ALA A 3 -7.26 4.36 4.40
C ALA A 3 -7.07 5.71 3.70
N PRO A 4 -6.00 5.91 2.92
CA PRO A 4 -5.77 7.18 2.25
C PRO A 4 -6.92 7.59 1.33
N LEU A 5 -7.23 8.88 1.36
CA LEU A 5 -8.10 9.54 0.39
C LEU A 5 -7.23 10.23 -0.67
N SER A 6 -7.80 10.55 -1.82
CA SER A 6 -7.07 11.25 -2.89
C SER A 6 -6.41 12.56 -2.42
N ASN A 7 -7.09 13.31 -1.54
CA ASN A 7 -6.58 14.57 -0.98
C ASN A 7 -5.66 14.41 0.25
N THR A 8 -5.46 13.19 0.76
CA THR A 8 -4.60 12.91 1.93
C THR A 8 -3.47 11.93 1.60
N ALA A 9 -3.32 11.54 0.33
CA ALA A 9 -2.25 10.64 -0.10
C ALA A 9 -0.85 11.23 0.14
N VAL A 10 -0.69 12.56 -0.02
CA VAL A 10 0.57 13.26 0.28
C VAL A 10 0.88 13.18 1.79
N ASP A 11 -0.11 13.44 2.64
CA ASP A 11 0.04 13.37 4.10
C ASP A 11 0.39 11.95 4.56
N PHE A 12 -0.20 10.93 3.90
CA PHE A 12 0.13 9.54 4.16
C PHE A 12 1.61 9.24 3.89
N TRP A 13 2.14 9.64 2.73
CA TRP A 13 3.54 9.41 2.38
C TRP A 13 4.52 10.23 3.25
N GLN A 14 4.11 11.43 3.66
CA GLN A 14 4.85 12.19 4.66
C GLN A 14 4.96 11.44 5.99
N MET A 15 3.86 10.87 6.48
CA MET A 15 3.86 10.07 7.70
C MET A 15 4.75 8.83 7.58
N VAL A 16 4.71 8.12 6.45
CA VAL A 16 5.59 6.97 6.18
C VAL A 16 7.07 7.38 6.22
N TRP A 17 7.41 8.49 5.55
CA TRP A 17 8.79 9.00 5.50
C TRP A 17 9.30 9.45 6.86
N GLU A 18 8.57 10.34 7.54
CA GLU A 18 8.97 10.91 8.83
C GLU A 18 8.98 9.86 9.93
N GLY A 19 8.02 8.92 9.88
CA GLY A 19 7.93 7.79 10.80
C GLY A 19 8.95 6.70 10.53
N LYS A 20 9.74 6.79 9.45
CA LYS A 20 10.67 5.74 8.99
C LYS A 20 10.00 4.37 8.93
N VAL A 21 8.78 4.34 8.38
CA VAL A 21 7.96 3.13 8.32
C VAL A 21 8.58 2.14 7.34
N ASP A 22 8.93 0.96 7.82
CA ASP A 22 9.46 -0.12 6.98
C ASP A 22 8.37 -0.99 6.36
N VAL A 23 7.19 -1.04 6.99
CA VAL A 23 6.09 -1.93 6.61
C VAL A 23 4.75 -1.21 6.67
N ILE A 24 3.99 -1.29 5.58
CA ILE A 24 2.59 -0.87 5.48
C ILE A 24 1.74 -2.13 5.42
N ALA A 25 0.80 -2.28 6.35
CA ALA A 25 -0.21 -3.34 6.31
C ALA A 25 -1.56 -2.73 5.88
N MET A 26 -2.12 -3.24 4.79
CA MET A 26 -3.41 -2.84 4.23
C MET A 26 -4.40 -4.00 4.36
N LEU A 27 -5.49 -3.75 5.08
CA LEU A 27 -6.51 -4.76 5.41
C LEU A 27 -7.85 -4.50 4.72
N THR A 28 -7.89 -3.59 3.76
CA THR A 28 -9.11 -3.21 3.03
C THR A 28 -8.83 -3.25 1.53
N PRO A 29 -9.80 -3.65 0.69
CA PRO A 29 -9.70 -3.45 -0.75
C PRO A 29 -9.85 -1.96 -1.11
N PHE A 30 -9.49 -1.59 -2.34
CA PHE A 30 -9.74 -0.24 -2.87
C PHE A 30 -11.22 0.05 -3.09
N GLN A 31 -11.97 -0.98 -3.47
CA GLN A 31 -13.40 -0.91 -3.73
C GLN A 31 -14.09 -2.12 -3.11
N GLU A 32 -15.28 -1.90 -2.56
CA GLU A 32 -16.10 -2.92 -1.91
C GLU A 32 -17.56 -2.64 -2.26
N LEU A 33 -18.27 -3.63 -2.80
CA LEU A 33 -19.68 -3.52 -3.23
C LEU A 33 -19.94 -2.26 -4.11
N GLY A 34 -19.01 -1.96 -5.01
CA GLY A 34 -19.07 -0.80 -5.90
C GLY A 34 -18.70 0.54 -5.26
N LYS A 35 -18.42 0.60 -3.94
CA LYS A 35 -18.03 1.82 -3.23
C LYS A 35 -16.51 1.88 -3.02
N SER A 36 -15.91 3.04 -3.29
CA SER A 36 -14.48 3.25 -3.01
C SER A 36 -14.24 3.30 -1.49
N LYS A 37 -13.30 2.50 -1.01
CA LYS A 37 -12.87 2.41 0.40
C LYS A 37 -11.48 2.98 0.62
N CYS A 38 -10.60 2.84 -0.37
CA CYS A 38 -9.24 3.36 -0.33
C CYS A 38 -8.88 3.97 -1.68
N TYR A 39 -8.19 5.11 -1.65
CA TYR A 39 -7.54 5.65 -2.84
C TYR A 39 -6.32 4.78 -3.21
N VAL A 40 -6.03 4.65 -4.51
CA VAL A 40 -4.82 3.99 -4.99
C VAL A 40 -3.63 4.94 -4.80
N TYR A 41 -2.96 4.82 -3.66
CA TYR A 41 -1.88 5.72 -3.23
C TYR A 41 -0.48 5.22 -3.60
N TRP A 42 -0.36 4.15 -4.38
CA TRP A 42 0.90 3.69 -4.96
C TRP A 42 0.68 3.05 -6.34
N PRO A 43 1.71 3.00 -7.20
CA PRO A 43 1.65 2.31 -8.49
C PRO A 43 1.29 0.83 -8.34
N GLN A 44 0.39 0.32 -9.18
CA GLN A 44 -0.07 -1.07 -9.12
C GLN A 44 0.64 -2.00 -10.12
N GLU A 45 1.30 -1.42 -11.14
CA GLU A 45 1.96 -2.18 -12.21
C GLU A 45 3.43 -1.80 -12.31
N ALA A 46 4.30 -2.80 -12.41
CA ALA A 46 5.72 -2.60 -12.67
C ALA A 46 5.96 -2.21 -14.15
N GLY A 47 7.09 -1.55 -14.44
CA GLY A 47 7.45 -1.12 -15.80
C GLY A 47 7.24 0.39 -16.03
N VAL A 48 6.62 0.77 -17.14
CA VAL A 48 6.52 2.19 -17.57
C VAL A 48 5.73 3.04 -16.56
N GLN A 49 4.76 2.44 -15.87
CA GLN A 49 3.92 3.12 -14.86
C GLN A 49 4.32 2.79 -13.41
N SER A 50 5.55 2.31 -13.21
CA SER A 50 6.06 1.95 -11.88
C SER A 50 6.26 3.13 -10.93
N LYS A 51 6.14 4.38 -11.39
CA LYS A 51 6.44 5.58 -10.59
C LYS A 51 5.24 6.51 -10.51
N GLN A 52 5.01 7.04 -9.30
CA GLN A 52 4.03 8.09 -9.07
C GLN A 52 4.56 9.10 -8.04
N THR A 53 4.27 10.38 -8.27
CA THR A 53 4.70 11.48 -7.40
C THR A 53 3.53 11.99 -6.56
N TYR A 54 3.79 12.15 -5.26
CA TYR A 54 2.87 12.73 -4.28
C TYR A 54 3.56 13.91 -3.58
N GLY A 55 3.33 15.14 -4.07
CA GLY A 55 4.05 16.31 -3.55
C GLY A 55 5.56 16.19 -3.79
N GLU A 56 6.36 16.16 -2.72
CA GLU A 56 7.82 15.99 -2.78
C GLU A 56 8.29 14.52 -2.70
N TYR A 57 7.35 13.57 -2.59
CA TYR A 57 7.62 12.15 -2.47
C TYR A 57 7.48 11.45 -3.83
N GLU A 58 8.53 10.74 -4.26
CA GLU A 58 8.44 9.81 -5.39
C GLU A 58 8.25 8.39 -4.85
N VAL A 59 7.21 7.71 -5.34
CA VAL A 59 6.85 6.34 -4.96
C VAL A 59 7.05 5.46 -6.18
N GLU A 60 7.96 4.50 -6.09
CA GLU A 60 8.25 3.54 -7.14
C GLU A 60 7.91 2.11 -6.69
N LEU A 61 7.12 1.40 -7.48
CA LEU A 61 6.92 -0.05 -7.33
C LEU A 61 8.06 -0.80 -8.02
N GLN A 62 8.82 -1.60 -7.26
CA GLN A 62 9.83 -2.49 -7.85
C GLN A 62 9.19 -3.77 -8.38
N PHE A 63 8.45 -4.46 -7.51
CA PHE A 63 7.77 -5.70 -7.84
C PHE A 63 6.61 -5.93 -6.87
N THR A 64 5.69 -6.80 -7.29
CA THR A 64 4.63 -7.36 -6.47
C THR A 64 4.71 -8.87 -6.59
N ASP A 65 4.63 -9.56 -5.45
CA ASP A 65 4.48 -11.00 -5.35
C ASP A 65 3.07 -11.30 -4.82
N ASP A 66 2.41 -12.27 -5.43
CA ASP A 66 1.09 -12.73 -5.03
C ASP A 66 1.24 -14.11 -4.40
N SER A 67 0.91 -14.21 -3.11
CA SER A 67 1.07 -15.44 -2.34
C SER A 67 -0.07 -15.61 -1.36
N LEU A 68 -0.79 -16.74 -1.51
CA LEU A 68 -1.91 -17.15 -0.66
C LEU A 68 -3.00 -16.07 -0.60
N CYS A 69 -2.97 -15.26 0.46
CA CYS A 69 -3.95 -14.26 0.84
C CYS A 69 -3.32 -12.86 0.97
N TYR A 70 -2.09 -12.70 0.47
CA TYR A 70 -1.38 -11.42 0.50
C TYR A 70 -0.81 -11.06 -0.87
N LEU A 71 -1.04 -9.80 -1.25
CA LEU A 71 -0.21 -9.13 -2.25
C LEU A 71 0.90 -8.40 -1.50
N THR A 72 2.14 -8.80 -1.77
CA THR A 72 3.33 -8.20 -1.16
C THR A 72 4.09 -7.38 -2.20
N SER A 73 4.11 -6.06 -2.02
CA SER A 73 4.81 -5.14 -2.91
C SER A 73 6.07 -4.57 -2.27
N ARG A 74 7.13 -4.43 -3.06
CA ARG A 74 8.34 -3.69 -2.67
C ARG A 74 8.31 -2.30 -3.27
N ILE A 75 8.30 -1.29 -2.40
CA ILE A 75 8.20 0.12 -2.79
C ILE A 75 9.50 0.85 -2.44
N ILE A 76 10.00 1.68 -3.36
CA ILE A 76 11.03 2.68 -3.09
C ILE A 76 10.33 4.02 -2.90
N LEU A 77 10.49 4.59 -1.72
CA LEU A 77 10.07 5.94 -1.41
C LEU A 77 11.29 6.86 -1.49
N ARG A 78 11.19 7.97 -2.24
CA ARG A 78 12.28 8.95 -2.35
C ARG A 78 11.84 10.34 -1.97
N ARG A 79 12.76 11.08 -1.34
CA ARG A 79 12.64 12.51 -1.06
C ARG A 79 14.03 13.12 -0.91
N GLY A 80 14.27 14.27 -1.54
CA GLY A 80 15.50 15.04 -1.33
C GLY A 80 16.81 14.28 -1.59
N GLY A 81 16.81 13.36 -2.56
CA GLY A 81 17.97 12.52 -2.89
C GLY A 81 18.23 11.35 -1.95
N GLN A 82 17.36 11.13 -0.96
CA GLN A 82 17.38 9.96 -0.09
C GLN A 82 16.35 8.93 -0.57
N GLU A 83 16.61 7.66 -0.28
CA GLU A 83 15.72 6.54 -0.56
C GLU A 83 15.39 5.78 0.73
N HIS A 84 14.14 5.35 0.87
CA HIS A 84 13.65 4.45 1.91
C HIS A 84 12.91 3.31 1.23
N LEU A 85 13.28 2.07 1.53
CA LEU A 85 12.57 0.91 0.99
C LEU A 85 11.46 0.43 1.93
N VAL A 86 10.22 0.43 1.45
CA VAL A 86 9.02 0.07 2.21
C VAL A 86 8.44 -1.24 1.69
N TRP A 87 8.02 -2.12 2.59
CA TRP A 87 7.19 -3.28 2.24
C TRP A 87 5.72 -2.91 2.37
N HIS A 88 4.92 -3.25 1.37
CA HIS A 88 3.47 -3.11 1.44
C HIS A 88 2.84 -4.50 1.39
N LEU A 89 2.07 -4.85 2.41
CA LEU A 89 1.34 -6.10 2.51
C LEU A 89 -0.14 -5.78 2.46
N GLN A 90 -0.80 -6.20 1.39
CA GLN A 90 -2.24 -6.12 1.26
C GLN A 90 -2.84 -7.49 1.51
N TYR A 91 -3.59 -7.63 2.60
CA TYR A 91 -4.36 -8.84 2.86
C TYR A 91 -5.64 -8.82 2.01
N THR A 92 -5.82 -9.84 1.18
CA THR A 92 -6.90 -9.92 0.18
C THR A 92 -8.13 -10.69 0.67
N ASP A 93 -7.96 -11.55 1.68
CA ASP A 93 -8.97 -12.52 2.08
C ASP A 93 -9.78 -12.09 3.31
N TRP A 94 -9.74 -10.82 3.71
CA TRP A 94 -10.56 -10.35 4.83
C TRP A 94 -12.04 -10.26 4.40
N PRO A 95 -12.94 -11.06 4.99
CA PRO A 95 -14.36 -11.00 4.63
C PRO A 95 -15.06 -9.80 5.29
N ASP A 96 -16.02 -9.19 4.57
CA ASP A 96 -16.78 -8.00 5.01
C ASP A 96 -17.53 -8.17 6.34
N HIS A 97 -17.96 -9.39 6.64
CA HIS A 97 -18.66 -9.75 7.87
C HIS A 97 -18.06 -11.03 8.47
N GLY A 98 -17.15 -10.88 9.44
CA GLY A 98 -16.56 -12.01 10.15
C GLY A 98 -15.06 -11.82 10.43
N CYS A 99 -14.37 -12.93 10.63
CA CYS A 99 -12.91 -13.04 10.60
C CYS A 99 -12.53 -14.06 9.51
N PRO A 100 -11.27 -14.10 9.06
CA PRO A 100 -10.81 -15.16 8.15
C PRO A 100 -11.22 -16.54 8.67
N GLU A 101 -11.67 -17.42 7.78
CA GLU A 101 -12.10 -18.78 8.15
C GLU A 101 -10.94 -19.66 8.62
N ASP A 102 -9.71 -19.32 8.23
CA ASP A 102 -8.49 -20.02 8.62
C ASP A 102 -7.49 -19.07 9.29
N MET A 103 -7.09 -19.40 10.52
CA MET A 103 -6.06 -18.68 11.27
C MET A 103 -4.66 -18.84 10.66
N TYR A 104 -4.40 -19.88 9.85
CA TYR A 104 -3.09 -20.12 9.26
C TYR A 104 -2.71 -19.11 8.16
N GLY A 105 -3.67 -18.39 7.58
CA GLY A 105 -3.39 -17.29 6.66
C GLY A 105 -3.11 -15.96 7.38
N PHE A 106 -3.49 -15.84 8.65
CA PHE A 106 -3.37 -14.58 9.41
C PHE A 106 -2.12 -14.54 10.31
N LEU A 107 -1.61 -15.70 10.74
CA LEU A 107 -0.41 -15.88 11.58
C LEU A 107 0.81 -16.33 10.77
#